data_AF-A0A1Z9H008-F1
#
_entry.id   AF-A0A1Z9H008-F1
#
_cell.length_a   1.000
_cell.length_b   1.000
_cell.length_c   1.000
_cell.angle_alpha   90.00
_cell.angle_beta   90.00
_cell.angle_gamma   90.00
#
_symmetry.space_group_name_H-M   'P 1'
#
loop_
_entity.id
_entity.type
_entity.pdbx_description
1 polymer ?
#
loop_
_entity_poly.entity_id
_entity_poly.type
_entity_poly.pdbx_seq_one_letter_code
_entity_poly.pdbx_strand_id
1 'polypeptide(L)'
;MKTDNCSGSSLKKIRLRQKMDRRAVAEKSGVSEHLITAMENENPRAFTSILVYKMTARKLDAFYKKETINKSRQLQSIPLFLRS
;
A
#
# COMPACT_ATOMS: atom_id res chain seq x y z
N MET A 1 10.00 -28.40 6.46
CA MET A 1 8.94 -27.40 6.70
C MET A 1 9.58 -26.02 6.67
N LYS A 2 9.32 -25.21 5.63
CA LYS A 2 9.79 -23.83 5.57
C LYS A 2 8.80 -22.98 6.35
N THR A 3 9.25 -22.36 7.43
CA THR A 3 8.46 -21.42 8.21
C THR A 3 8.19 -20.20 7.35
N ASP A 4 6.94 -20.04 6.91
CA ASP A 4 6.45 -18.83 6.27
C ASP A 4 6.54 -17.69 7.28
N ASN A 5 7.58 -16.86 7.15
CA ASN A 5 7.78 -15.64 7.91
C ASN A 5 6.66 -14.65 7.57
N CYS A 6 5.50 -14.82 8.19
CA CYS A 6 4.36 -13.92 8.09
C CYS A 6 4.53 -12.70 9.01
N SER A 7 5.70 -12.07 9.00
CA SER A 7 5.87 -10.68 9.45
C SER A 7 5.65 -9.75 8.26
N GLY A 8 4.45 -9.79 7.66
CA GLY A 8 4.11 -8.85 6.60
C GLY A 8 4.08 -7.44 7.15
N SER A 9 4.85 -6.52 6.54
CA SER A 9 4.89 -5.12 6.96
C SER A 9 3.48 -4.51 6.98
N SER A 10 3.27 -3.47 7.78
CA SER A 10 1.97 -2.78 7.88
C SER A 10 1.41 -2.40 6.50
N LEU A 11 2.30 -1.99 5.58
CA LEU A 11 1.95 -1.62 4.20
C LEU A 11 1.43 -2.81 3.38
N LYS A 12 2.02 -4.00 3.53
CA LYS A 12 1.54 -5.24 2.87
C LYS A 12 0.13 -5.59 3.31
N LYS A 13 -0.15 -5.49 4.62
CA LYS A 13 -1.49 -5.75 5.19
C LYS A 13 -2.52 -4.75 4.66
N ILE A 14 -2.17 -3.47 4.59
CA ILE A 14 -3.05 -2.42 4.06
C ILE A 14 -3.38 -2.66 2.58
N ARG A 15 -2.37 -2.99 1.75
CA ARG A 15 -2.58 -3.27 0.33
C ARG A 15 -3.54 -4.46 0.12
N LEU A 16 -3.32 -5.56 0.84
CA LEU A 16 -4.17 -6.76 0.76
C LEU A 16 -5.60 -6.47 1.22
N ARG A 17 -5.78 -5.74 2.33
CA ARG A 17 -7.12 -5.32 2.80
C ARG A 17 -7.86 -4.48 1.77
N GLN A 18 -7.14 -3.64 1.04
CA GLN A 18 -7.73 -2.80 0.00
C GLN A 18 -7.90 -3.52 -1.34
N LYS A 19 -7.51 -4.79 -1.47
CA LYS A 19 -7.52 -5.58 -2.73
C LYS A 19 -6.85 -4.83 -3.89
N MET A 20 -5.70 -4.19 -3.62
CA MET A 20 -4.95 -3.41 -4.60
C MET A 20 -3.77 -4.23 -5.16
N ASP A 21 -3.63 -4.24 -6.48
CA ASP A 21 -2.47 -4.84 -7.14
C ASP A 21 -1.25 -3.92 -7.05
N ARG A 22 -0.06 -4.51 -6.95
CA ARG A 22 1.20 -3.75 -6.87
C ARG A 22 1.41 -2.87 -8.10
N ARG A 23 1.05 -3.37 -9.29
CA ARG A 23 1.08 -2.60 -10.54
C ARG A 23 0.20 -1.36 -10.49
N ALA A 24 -1.05 -1.52 -10.04
CA ALA A 24 -1.99 -0.40 -9.89
C ALA A 24 -1.51 0.63 -8.85
N VAL A 25 -0.92 0.17 -7.74
CA VAL A 25 -0.29 1.07 -6.76
C VAL A 25 0.90 1.77 -7.37
N ALA A 26 1.74 1.08 -8.16
CA ALA A 26 2.91 1.67 -8.79
C ALA A 26 2.54 2.79 -9.77
N GLU A 27 1.57 2.53 -10.63
CA GLU A 27 1.03 3.49 -11.60
C GLU A 27 0.43 4.72 -10.91
N LYS A 28 -0.45 4.51 -9.92
CA LYS A 28 -1.12 5.63 -9.24
C LYS A 28 -0.21 6.42 -8.29
N SER A 29 0.72 5.75 -7.63
CA SER A 29 1.62 6.41 -6.66
C SER A 29 2.88 6.97 -7.31
N GLY A 30 3.21 6.57 -8.54
CA GLY A 30 4.47 6.90 -9.20
C GLY A 30 5.68 6.35 -8.43
N VAL A 31 5.54 5.19 -7.80
CA VAL A 31 6.62 4.45 -7.13
C VAL A 31 6.78 3.13 -7.86
N SER A 32 8.01 2.72 -8.18
CA SER A 32 8.20 1.46 -8.90
C SER A 32 7.71 0.25 -8.08
N GLU A 33 7.20 -0.77 -8.77
CA GLU A 33 6.75 -2.02 -8.15
C GLU A 33 7.86 -2.70 -7.33
N HIS A 34 9.11 -2.59 -7.77
CA HIS A 34 10.27 -3.10 -7.06
C HIS A 34 10.45 -2.44 -5.68
N LEU A 35 10.35 -1.11 -5.62
CA LEU A 35 10.47 -0.36 -4.36
C LEU A 35 9.28 -0.61 -3.43
N ILE A 36 8.08 -0.79 -3.97
CA ILE A 36 6.90 -1.20 -3.18
C ILE A 36 7.14 -2.58 -2.56
N THR A 37 7.67 -3.53 -3.34
CA THR A 37 7.99 -4.87 -2.85
C THR A 37 9.08 -4.83 -1.77
N ALA A 38 10.12 -4.00 -1.96
CA ALA A 38 11.16 -3.81 -0.96
C ALA A 38 10.62 -3.19 0.34
N MET A 39 9.68 -2.24 0.25
CA MET A 39 8.94 -1.67 1.40
C MET A 39 8.09 -2.72 2.12
N GLU A 40 7.43 -3.61 1.37
CA GLU A 40 6.61 -4.68 1.93
C GLU A 40 7.41 -5.74 2.69
N ASN A 41 8.64 -5.97 2.23
CA ASN A 41 9.58 -6.93 2.82
C ASN A 41 10.52 -6.27 3.85
N GLU A 42 10.31 -4.99 4.20
CA GLU A 42 11.15 -4.23 5.13
C GLU A 42 12.64 -4.31 4.79
N ASN A 43 12.97 -4.28 3.49
CA ASN A 43 14.34 -4.39 3.00
C ASN A 43 14.91 -2.98 2.66
N PRO A 44 15.59 -2.30 3.61
CA PRO A 44 16.14 -0.97 3.38
C PRO A 44 17.32 -0.97 2.40
N ARG A 45 17.96 -2.12 2.15
CA ARG A 45 19.14 -2.20 1.25
C ARG A 45 18.80 -2.00 -0.22
N ALA A 46 17.53 -2.14 -0.59
CA ALA A 46 17.06 -1.85 -1.95
C ALA A 46 17.00 -0.35 -2.26
N PHE A 47 17.24 0.50 -1.26
CA PHE A 47 17.19 1.95 -1.40
C PHE A 47 18.60 2.52 -1.38
N THR A 48 18.82 3.55 -2.20
CA THR A 48 20.09 4.27 -2.28
C THR A 48 20.43 5.00 -0.98
N SER A 49 19.42 5.31 -0.16
CA SER A 49 19.62 5.89 1.17
C SER A 49 18.44 5.60 2.10
N ILE A 50 18.71 5.68 3.41
CA ILE A 50 17.69 5.60 4.47
C ILE A 50 16.66 6.72 4.33
N LEU A 51 17.08 7.90 3.87
CA LEU A 51 16.17 9.02 3.65
C LEU A 51 15.14 8.67 2.57
N VAL A 52 15.58 8.13 1.43
CA VAL A 52 14.67 7.72 0.35
C VAL A 52 13.71 6.64 0.85
N TYR A 53 14.21 5.64 1.59
CA TYR A 53 13.38 4.62 2.25
C TYR A 53 12.25 5.23 3.10
N LYS A 54 12.59 6.19 3.97
CA LYS A 54 11.61 6.87 4.84
C LYS A 54 10.63 7.73 4.05
N MET A 55 11.11 8.42 3.02
CA MET A 55 10.26 9.26 2.15
C MET A 55 9.29 8.42 1.33
N THR A 56 9.73 7.26 0.80
CA THR A 56 8.84 6.33 0.08
C THR A 56 7.81 5.70 1.01
N ALA A 57 8.19 5.34 2.24
CA ALA A 57 7.24 4.84 3.23
C ALA A 57 6.15 5.87 3.54
N ARG A 58 6.54 7.15 3.76
CA ARG A 58 5.58 8.25 3.96
C ARG A 58 4.68 8.48 2.75
N LYS A 59 5.22 8.42 1.54
CA LYS A 59 4.45 8.59 0.30
C LYS A 59 3.41 7.48 0.14
N LEU A 60 3.79 6.23 0.39
CA LEU A 60 2.87 5.08 0.34
C LEU A 60 1.79 5.16 1.42
N ASP A 61 2.15 5.53 2.66
CA ASP A 61 1.17 5.71 3.73
C ASP A 61 0.14 6.80 3.39
N ALA A 62 0.59 7.95 2.88
CA ALA A 62 -0.30 9.01 2.42
C ALA A 62 -1.20 8.57 1.26
N PHE A 63 -0.65 7.79 0.32
CA PHE A 63 -1.41 7.22 -0.79
C PHE A 63 -2.52 6.28 -0.31
N TYR A 64 -2.19 5.31 0.56
CA TYR A 64 -3.18 4.36 1.08
C TYR A 64 -4.24 5.03 1.95
N LYS A 65 -3.89 6.09 2.70
CA LYS A 65 -4.87 6.91 3.43
C LYS A 65 -5.84 7.61 2.47
N LYS A 66 -5.34 8.23 1.40
CA LYS A 66 -6.18 8.87 0.37
C LYS A 66 -7.10 7.86 -0.32
N GLU A 67 -6.59 6.70 -0.72
CA GLU A 67 -7.39 5.63 -1.33
C GLU A 67 -8.49 5.12 -0.38
N THR A 68 -8.21 5.03 0.91
CA THR A 68 -9.23 4.65 1.92
C THR A 68 -10.35 5.69 1.99
N ILE A 69 -10.00 6.97 1.99
CA ILE A 69 -10.98 8.07 2.01
C ILE A 69 -11.82 8.08 0.73
N ASN A 70 -11.20 7.87 -0.43
CA ASN A 70 -11.90 7.82 -1.72
C ASN A 70 -12.91 6.68 -1.78
N LYS A 71 -12.54 5.48 -1.31
CA LYS A 71 -13.49 4.34 -1.19
C LYS A 71 -14.64 4.65 -0.24
N SER A 72 -14.35 5.29 0.89
CA SER A 72 -15.38 5.71 1.84
C SER A 72 -16.35 6.73 1.22
N ARG A 73 -15.84 7.69 0.44
CA ARG A 73 -16.67 8.67 -0.29
C ARG A 73 -17.52 8.02 -1.39
N GLN A 74 -16.97 7.06 -2.14
CA GLN A 74 -17.74 6.28 -3.10
C GLN A 74 -18.89 5.53 -2.43
N LEU A 75 -18.62 4.86 -1.30
CA LEU A 75 -19.68 4.22 -0.53
C LEU A 75 -20.72 5.25 -0.07
N GLN A 76 -20.29 6.39 0.47
CA GLN A 76 -21.18 7.47 0.92
C GLN A 76 -22.07 8.03 -0.20
N SER A 77 -21.59 8.06 -1.44
CA SER A 77 -22.37 8.50 -2.60
C SER A 77 -23.48 7.51 -3.00
N ILE A 78 -23.39 6.24 -2.58
CA ILE A 78 -24.44 5.25 -2.79
C ILE A 78 -25.52 5.46 -1.71
N PRO A 79 -26.78 5.70 -2.08
CA PRO A 79 -27.88 5.82 -1.14
C PRO A 79 -27.98 4.59 -0.23
N LEU A 80 -28.31 4.80 1.05
CA LEU A 80 -28.33 3.72 2.06
C LEU A 80 -29.21 2.53 1.66
N PHE A 81 -30.32 2.77 0.98
CA PHE A 81 -31.26 1.74 0.53
C PHE A 81 -30.74 0.86 -0.62
N LEU A 82 -29.64 1.26 -1.29
CA LEU A 82 -28.97 0.46 -2.33
C LEU A 82 -27.72 -0.27 -1.81
N ARG A 83 -27.33 -0.04 -0.55
CA ARG A 83 -26.22 -0.78 0.07
C ARG A 83 -26.76 -2.10 0.62
N SER A 84 -26.77 -3.13 -0.22
CA SER A 84 -27.07 -4.51 0.16
C SER A 84 -25.94 -5.16 0.95
#